data_AF-A0A8X6HFI0-F1
#
_entry.id   AF-A0A8X6HFI0-F1
#
_cell.length_a   1.000
_cell.length_b   1.000
_cell.length_c   1.000
_cell.angle_alpha   90.00
_cell.angle_beta   90.00
_cell.angle_gamma   90.00
#
_symmetry.space_group_name_H-M   'P 1'
#
loop_
_entity.id
_entity.type
_entity.pdbx_description
1 polymer ?
#
loop_
_entity_poly.entity_id
_entity_poly.type
_entity_poly.pdbx_seq_one_letter_code
_entity_poly.pdbx_strand_id
1 'polypeptide(L)' 'MECNGEFVEALGNKALSYRTVARWVEKFQQGRVSTSDKQRSGRPLSVRTDLARAIIQQLMDEDRRSRQQDKVKS' A
#
# COMPACT_ATOMS: atom_id res chain seq x y z
N MET A 1 -29.80 2.31 13.56
CA MET A 1 -28.66 3.26 13.64
C MET A 1 -29.16 4.55 12.99
N GLU A 2 -29.47 5.54 13.81
CA GLU A 2 -30.20 6.76 13.46
C GLU A 2 -29.47 7.62 12.41
N CYS A 3 -28.14 7.70 12.54
CA CYS A 3 -27.22 8.38 11.62
C CYS A 3 -27.39 8.02 10.13
N ASN A 4 -27.76 6.78 9.78
CA ASN A 4 -27.95 6.44 8.35
C ASN A 4 -29.18 7.14 7.74
N GLY A 5 -30.24 7.32 8.53
CA GLY A 5 -31.45 8.02 8.08
C GLY A 5 -31.15 9.48 7.72
N GLU A 6 -30.44 10.17 8.61
CA GLU A 6 -29.99 11.56 8.43
C GLU A 6 -29.09 11.72 7.19
N PHE A 7 -28.19 10.77 6.94
CA PHE A 7 -27.35 10.78 5.73
C PHE A 7 -28.18 10.65 4.45
N VAL A 8 -29.20 9.80 4.44
CA VAL A 8 -30.08 9.61 3.28
C VAL A 8 -30.96 10.85 3.09
N GLU A 9 -31.47 11.44 4.16
CA GLU A 9 -32.26 12.67 4.10
C GLU A 9 -31.45 13.83 3.52
N ALA A 10 -30.21 14.02 3.97
CA ALA A 10 -29.37 15.14 3.55
C ALA A 10 -28.72 14.95 2.17
N LEU A 11 -28.30 13.72 1.81
CA LEU A 11 -27.48 13.45 0.62
C LEU A 11 -28.21 12.63 -0.45
N GLY A 12 -29.39 12.07 -0.16
CA GLY A 12 -30.17 11.28 -1.08
C GLY A 12 -29.36 10.16 -1.74
N ASN A 13 -29.29 10.18 -3.07
CA ASN A 13 -28.55 9.19 -3.87
C ASN A 13 -27.01 9.26 -3.72
N LYS A 14 -26.47 10.32 -3.14
CA LYS A 14 -25.04 10.46 -2.83
C LYS A 14 -24.69 9.97 -1.43
N ALA A 15 -25.68 9.55 -0.65
CA ALA A 15 -25.47 9.01 0.68
C ALA A 15 -24.60 7.73 0.63
N LEU A 16 -23.77 7.57 1.65
CA LEU A 16 -23.01 6.34 1.83
C LEU A 16 -23.97 5.18 2.11
N SER A 17 -23.62 3.98 1.64
CA SER A 17 -24.39 2.78 1.98
C SER A 17 -24.43 2.55 3.49
N TYR A 18 -25.53 1.97 3.98
CA TYR A 18 -25.68 1.60 5.39
C TYR A 18 -24.50 0.80 5.93
N ARG A 19 -23.97 -0.15 5.15
CA ARG A 19 -22.80 -0.96 5.53
C ARG A 19 -21.56 -0.11 5.76
N THR A 20 -21.36 0.92 4.95
CA THR A 20 -20.23 1.85 5.08
C THR A 20 -20.39 2.70 6.33
N VAL A 21 -21.58 3.25 6.57
CA VAL A 21 -21.88 4.06 7.76
C VAL A 21 -21.68 3.23 9.03
N ALA A 22 -22.22 2.01 9.09
CA ALA A 22 -22.07 1.12 10.23
C ALA A 22 -20.60 0.81 10.55
N ARG A 23 -19.77 0.53 9.52
CA ARG A 23 -18.33 0.30 9.68
C ARG A 23 -17.60 1.53 10.23
N TRP A 24 -17.99 2.74 9.81
CA TRP A 24 -17.38 3.96 10.33
C TRP A 24 -17.79 4.22 11.78
N VAL A 25 -19.07 4.05 12.12
CA VAL A 25 -19.58 4.17 13.50
C VAL A 25 -18.83 3.23 14.45
N GLU A 26 -18.64 1.96 14.06
CA GLU A 26 -17.86 1.00 14.84
C GLU A 26 -16.41 1.48 15.06
N LYS A 27 -15.74 1.98 14.01
CA LYS A 27 -14.38 2.51 14.14
C LYS A 27 -14.29 3.72 15.07
N PHE A 28 -15.27 4.62 15.00
CA PHE A 28 -15.33 5.79 15.89
C PHE A 28 -15.56 5.34 17.34
N GLN A 29 -16.43 4.36 17.58
CA GLN A 29 -16.64 3.75 18.90
C GLN A 29 -15.37 3.07 19.43
N GLN A 30 -14.53 2.53 18.54
CA GLN A 30 -13.21 1.98 18.88
C GLN A 30 -12.13 3.07 19.10
N GLY A 31 -12.50 4.36 19.13
CA GLY A 31 -11.58 5.47 19.42
C GLY A 31 -10.81 6.00 18.22
N ARG A 32 -11.12 5.55 16.99
CA ARG A 32 -10.52 6.16 15.78
C ARG A 32 -11.07 7.56 15.60
N VAL A 33 -10.23 8.59 15.58
CA VAL A 33 -10.66 9.97 15.30
C VAL A 33 -10.40 10.38 13.83
N SER A 34 -9.42 9.75 13.17
CA SER A 34 -9.03 10.09 11.81
C SER A 34 -10.07 9.66 10.76
N THR A 35 -10.47 10.62 9.92
CA THR A 35 -11.35 10.43 8.76
C THR A 35 -10.58 10.08 7.48
N SER A 36 -9.26 10.24 7.47
CA SER A 36 -8.41 9.91 6.32
C SER A 36 -8.35 8.40 6.07
N ASP A 37 -8.23 8.00 4.81
CA ASP A 37 -7.95 6.61 4.46
C ASP A 37 -6.64 6.15 5.11
N LYS A 38 -6.60 4.89 5.57
CA LYS A 38 -5.33 4.27 5.92
C LYS A 38 -4.47 4.17 4.65
N GLN A 39 -3.15 4.18 4.82
CA GLN A 39 -2.24 3.90 3.72
C GLN A 39 -2.68 2.61 3.03
N ARG A 40 -3.00 2.72 1.74
CA ARG A 40 -3.38 1.56 0.94
C ARG A 40 -2.16 0.66 0.81
N SER A 41 -2.34 -0.64 1.03
CA SER A 41 -1.33 -1.63 0.69
C SER A 41 -1.24 -1.70 -0.84
N GLY A 42 -0.46 -0.79 -1.43
CA GLY A 42 -0.01 -0.89 -2.80
C GLY A 42 1.01 -2.03 -2.94
N ARG A 43 1.60 -2.15 -4.14
CA ARG A 43 2.75 -3.04 -4.35
C ARG A 43 3.82 -2.71 -3.28
N PRO A 44 4.35 -3.71 -2.55
CA PRO A 44 5.34 -3.48 -1.52
C PRO A 44 6.53 -2.66 -2.05
N LEU A 45 6.88 -1.58 -1.35
CA LEU A 45 8.10 -0.80 -1.59
C LEU A 45 9.37 -1.64 -1.40
N SER A 46 9.28 -2.84 -0.82
CA SER A 46 10.40 -3.77 -0.66
C SER A 46 11.05 -4.17 -1.99
N VAL A 47 10.34 -4.08 -3.11
CA VAL A 47 10.89 -4.29 -4.47
C VAL A 47 11.83 -3.14 -4.89
N ARG A 48 11.89 -2.05 -4.12
CA ARG A 48 12.71 -0.85 -4.37
C ARG A 48 13.53 -0.44 -3.14
N THR A 49 13.98 -1.37 -2.31
CA THR A 49 14.92 -1.03 -1.22
C THR A 49 16.32 -0.79 -1.81
N ASP A 50 17.07 0.13 -1.21
CA ASP A 50 18.47 0.35 -1.59
C ASP A 50 19.32 -0.90 -1.37
N LEU A 51 18.94 -1.75 -0.41
CA LEU A 51 19.53 -3.08 -0.20
C LEU A 51 19.33 -3.99 -1.42
N ALA A 52 18.11 -4.10 -1.95
CA ALA A 52 17.86 -4.91 -3.14
C ALA A 52 18.65 -4.37 -4.34
N ARG A 53 18.77 -3.04 -4.48
CA ARG A 53 19.59 -2.41 -5.52
C ARG A 53 21.08 -2.76 -5.36
N ALA A 54 21.61 -2.71 -4.14
CA ALA A 54 22.99 -3.03 -3.85
C ALA A 54 23.32 -4.50 -4.17
N ILE A 55 22.44 -5.43 -3.76
CA ILE A 55 22.59 -6.87 -4.06
C ILE A 55 22.59 -7.11 -5.56
N ILE A 56 21.63 -6.53 -6.29
CA ILE A 56 21.57 -6.67 -7.75
C ILE A 56 22.83 -6.11 -8.41
N GLN A 57 23.30 -4.93 -7.96
CA GLN A 57 24.52 -4.33 -8.51
C GLN A 57 25.76 -5.21 -8.28
N GLN A 58 25.89 -5.78 -7.07
CA GLN A 58 26.99 -6.68 -6.75
C GLN A 58 26.99 -7.94 -7.63
N LEU A 59 25.81 -8.57 -7.80
CA LEU A 59 25.66 -9.75 -8.66
C LEU A 59 26.03 -9.44 -10.12
N MET A 60 25.64 -8.27 -10.63
CA MET A 60 26.00 -7.83 -11.99
C MET A 60 27.51 -7.58 -12.14
N ASP A 61 28.16 -7.03 -11.11
CA ASP A 61 29.60 -6.76 -11.12
C ASP A 61 30.42 -8.05 -11.05
N GLU A 62 29.97 -9.03 -10.27
CA GLU A 62 30.55 -10.37 -10.19
C GLU A 62 30.45 -11.10 -11.53
N ASP A 63 29.26 -11.16 -12.15
CA ASP A 63 29.07 -11.79 -13.46
C ASP A 63 29.95 -11.16 -14.54
N ARG A 64 30.03 -9.83 -14.56
CA ARG A 64 30.90 -9.09 -15.49
C ARG A 64 32.38 -9.42 -15.30
N ARG A 65 32.86 -9.54 -14.05
CA ARG A 65 34.25 -9.92 -13.76
C ARG A 65 34.55 -11.35 -14.22
N SER A 66 33.65 -12.30 -13.94
CA SER A 66 33.81 -13.70 -14.34
C SER A 66 33.93 -13.84 -15.85
N ARG A 67 33.01 -13.21 -16.61
CA ARG A 67 33.06 -13.22 -18.09
C ARG A 67 34.34 -12.61 -18.66
N GLN A 68 34.89 -11.59 -18.00
CA GLN A 68 36.15 -10.99 -18.43
C GLN A 68 37.34 -11.91 -18.17
N GLN A 69 37.35 -12.64 -17.05
CA GLN A 69 38.40 -13.62 -16.75
C GLN A 69 38.35 -14.82 -17.71
N ASP A 70 37.16 -15.28 -18.08
CA ASP A 70 36.99 -16.38 -19.03
C ASP A 70 37.50 -15.99 -20.43
N LYS A 71 37.30 -14.74 -20.85
CA LYS A 71 37.85 -14.20 -22.11
C LYS A 71 39.37 -14.03 -22.13
N VAL A 72 40.00 -13.83 -20.98
CA VAL A 72 41.45 -13.65 -20.87
C VAL A 72 42.20 -14.99 -20.83
N LYS A 73 41.50 -16.07 -20.46
CA LYS A 73 42.05 -17.43 -20.35
C LYS A 73 41.85 -18.29 -21.61
N SER A 74 41.08 -17.83 -22.59
CA SER A 74 40.81 -18.51 -23.86
C SER A 74 41.65 -17.93 -24.99
#